data_AF-A0A3M0XYH0-F1
#
_entry.id   AF-A0A3M0XYH0-F1
#
_cell.length_a   1.000
_cell.length_b   1.000
_cell.length_c   1.000
_cell.angle_alpha   90.00
_cell.angle_beta   90.00
_cell.angle_gamma   90.00
#
_symmetry.space_group_name_H-M   'P 1'
#
loop_
_entity.id
_entity.type
_entity.pdbx_description
1 polymer ?
#
loop_
_entity_poly.entity_id
_entity_poly.type
_entity_poly.pdbx_seq_one_letter_code
_entity_poly.pdbx_strand_id
1 'polypeptide(L)' 'MPIVLGAVTAARVASRFALLEIDLIRVRGKVKPERIFALLGDAVLAGQDDVRTLMTEVATMLACYQARDWAGPMLR' A
#
# COMPACT_ATOMS: atom_id res chain seq x y z
N MET A 1 5.72 0.99 -12.05
CA MET A 1 6.29 0.63 -10.73
C MET A 1 7.15 -0.61 -10.88
N PRO A 2 8.49 -0.52 -10.83
CA PRO A 2 9.37 -1.67 -11.08
C PRO A 2 9.57 -2.59 -9.86
N ILE A 3 9.27 -2.13 -8.63
CA ILE A 3 9.61 -2.85 -7.40
C ILE A 3 8.37 -3.08 -6.54
N VAL A 4 8.12 -4.36 -6.22
CA VAL A 4 7.09 -4.81 -5.29
C VAL A 4 7.73 -5.52 -4.11
N LEU A 5 7.29 -5.20 -2.89
CA LEU A 5 7.79 -5.76 -1.64
C LEU A 5 6.69 -6.58 -0.95
N GLY A 6 7.06 -7.71 -0.37
CA GLY A 6 6.24 -8.40 0.62
C GLY A 6 6.28 -7.69 1.98
N ALA A 7 5.30 -7.97 2.84
CA ALA A 7 5.09 -7.24 4.10
C ALA A 7 6.31 -7.23 5.04
N VAL A 8 7.06 -8.33 5.13
CA VAL A 8 8.27 -8.40 5.97
C VAL A 8 9.35 -7.45 5.48
N THR A 9 9.58 -7.40 4.17
CA THR A 9 10.59 -6.52 3.57
C THR A 9 10.14 -5.06 3.67
N ALA A 10 8.87 -4.77 3.40
CA ALA A 10 8.29 -3.45 3.56
C ALA A 10 8.49 -2.90 4.98
N ALA A 11 8.17 -3.69 6.02
CA ALA A 11 8.35 -3.29 7.41
C ALA A 11 9.80 -2.94 7.77
N ARG A 12 10.78 -3.65 7.20
CA ARG A 12 12.21 -3.41 7.46
C ARG A 12 12.76 -2.13 6.84
N VAL A 13 12.07 -1.58 5.84
CA VAL A 13 12.56 -0.43 5.07
C VAL A 13 11.61 0.78 5.13
N ALA A 14 10.51 0.69 5.86
CA ALA A 14 9.47 1.72 5.96
C ALA A 14 9.98 3.09 6.45
N SER A 15 11.08 3.13 7.20
CA SER A 15 11.70 4.40 7.63
C SER A 15 12.53 5.10 6.56
N ARG A 16 12.75 4.47 5.40
CA ARG A 16 13.68 4.94 4.36
C ARG A 16 13.01 5.18 3.00
N PHE A 17 11.81 4.65 2.80
CA PHE A 17 11.14 4.68 1.50
C PHE A 17 9.65 5.01 1.63
N ALA A 18 9.13 5.66 0.61
CA ALA A 18 7.71 5.80 0.36
C ALA A 18 7.15 4.45 -0.11
N LEU A 19 6.41 3.77 0.77
CA LEU A 19 5.80 2.46 0.49
C LEU A 19 4.28 2.59 0.40
N LEU A 20 3.71 2.19 -0.73
CA LEU A 20 2.27 2.19 -0.97
C LEU A 20 1.76 0.75 -0.94
N GLU A 21 0.84 0.42 -0.04
CA GLU A 21 0.11 -0.84 -0.15
C GLU A 21 -0.73 -0.85 -1.43
N ILE A 22 -0.66 -1.95 -2.19
CA ILE A 22 -1.39 -2.06 -3.45
C ILE A 22 -2.42 -3.19 -3.43
N ASP A 23 -2.22 -4.25 -2.64
CA ASP A 23 -3.15 -5.37 -2.58
C ASP A 23 -2.90 -6.31 -1.37
N LEU A 24 -3.89 -7.15 -1.09
CA LEU A 24 -3.82 -8.31 -0.22
C LEU A 24 -4.06 -9.58 -1.06
N ILE A 25 -2.98 -10.21 -1.52
CA ILE A 25 -3.07 -11.36 -2.45
C ILE A 25 -2.74 -12.68 -1.78
N ARG A 26 -3.34 -13.75 -2.30
CA ARG A 26 -2.91 -15.11 -1.96
C ARG A 26 -1.82 -15.57 -2.93
N VAL A 27 -0.58 -15.61 -2.45
CA VAL A 27 0.54 -16.14 -3.22
C VAL A 27 0.45 -17.65 -3.34
N ARG A 28 0.69 -18.20 -4.54
CA ARG A 28 0.74 -19.65 -4.76
C ARG A 28 1.79 -20.27 -3.84
N GLY A 29 1.39 -21.22 -3.01
CA GLY A 29 2.25 -21.88 -2.03
C GLY A 29 2.28 -21.24 -0.64
N LYS A 30 1.61 -20.10 -0.42
CA LYS A 30 1.41 -19.53 0.93
C LYS A 30 0.00 -19.86 1.44
N VAL A 31 -0.07 -20.20 2.73
CA VAL A 31 -1.32 -20.56 3.42
C VAL A 31 -2.16 -19.31 3.71
N LYS A 32 -1.51 -18.20 4.07
CA LYS A 32 -2.15 -16.93 4.42
C LYS A 32 -2.00 -15.90 3.28
N PRO A 33 -3.00 -15.06 3.04
CA PRO A 33 -2.86 -13.88 2.19
C PRO A 33 -1.72 -12.99 2.68
N GLU A 34 -1.03 -12.33 1.75
CA GLU A 34 0.10 -11.45 2.01
C GLU A 34 -0.17 -10.06 1.43
N ARG A 35 0.06 -9.04 2.26
CA ARG A 35 0.04 -7.64 1.83
C ARG A 35 1.28 -7.38 0.98
N ILE A 36 1.07 -6.73 -0.16
CA ILE A 36 2.15 -6.32 -1.07
C ILE A 36 2.17 -4.80 -1.22
N PHE A 37 3.37 -4.27 -1.42
CA PHE A 37 3.65 -2.85 -1.42
C PHE A 37 4.45 -2.45 -2.66
N ALA A 38 4.10 -1.33 -3.29
CA ALA A 38 4.95 -0.66 -4.26
C ALA A 38 5.94 0.26 -3.54
N LEU A 39 7.21 0.26 -3.97
CA LEU A 39 8.19 1.27 -3.57
C LEU A 39 8.09 2.44 -4.54
N LEU A 40 7.66 3.60 -4.04
CA LEU A 40 7.44 4.81 -4.86
C LEU A 40 8.70 5.68 -4.95
N GLY A 41 9.50 5.71 -3.89
CA GLY A 41 10.70 6.54 -3.78
C GLY A 41 11.29 6.49 -2.38
N ASP A 42 12.20 7.41 -2.08
CA ASP A 42 12.94 7.47 -0.82
C ASP A 42 12.19 8.23 0.29
N ALA A 43 12.90 8.55 1.38
CA ALA A 43 12.38 9.28 2.52
C ALA A 43 12.00 10.74 2.19
N VAL A 44 12.61 11.36 1.17
CA VAL A 44 12.24 12.71 0.73
C VAL A 44 10.84 12.66 0.13
N LEU A 45 10.61 11.71 -0.78
CA LEU A 45 9.27 11.50 -1.36
C LEU A 45 8.25 11.13 -0.27
N ALA A 46 8.61 10.25 0.67
CA ALA A 46 7.73 9.88 1.78
C ALA A 46 7.35 11.06 2.69
N GLY A 47 8.19 12.10 2.72
CA GLY A 47 7.99 13.31 3.50
C GLY A 47 7.05 14.33 2.88
N GLN A 48 6.66 14.16 1.60
CA GLN A 48 5.81 15.12 0.90
C GLN A 48 4.32 14.94 1.26
N ASP A 49 3.60 16.06 1.39
CA ASP A 49 2.20 16.06 1.83
C ASP A 49 1.26 15.43 0.82
N ASP A 50 1.50 15.64 -0.47
CA ASP A 50 0.76 15.02 -1.57
C ASP A 50 0.93 13.50 -1.57
N VAL A 51 2.15 12.99 -1.32
CA VAL A 51 2.43 11.56 -1.21
C VAL A 51 1.75 10.95 0.01
N ARG A 52 1.79 11.63 1.18
CA ARG A 52 1.06 11.18 2.38
C ARG A 52 -0.45 11.15 2.17
N THR A 53 -0.99 12.13 1.46
CA THR A 53 -2.42 12.22 1.12
C THR A 53 -2.80 11.05 0.21
N LEU A 54 -2.05 10.84 -0.87
CA LEU A 54 -2.25 9.72 -1.80
C LEU A 54 -2.21 8.36 -1.07
N MET A 55 -1.23 8.14 -0.18
CA MET A 55 -1.14 6.90 0.58
C MET A 55 -2.37 6.67 1.46
N THR A 56 -2.90 7.73 2.07
CA THR A 56 -4.09 7.67 2.92
C THR A 56 -5.36 7.38 2.10
N GLU A 57 -5.49 8.02 0.94
CA GLU A 57 -6.61 7.80 0.02
C GLU A 57 -6.61 6.37 -0.53
N VAL A 58 -5.45 5.86 -0.97
CA VAL A 58 -5.33 4.48 -1.44
C VAL A 58 -5.62 3.48 -0.32
N ALA A 59 -5.12 3.71 0.90
CA ALA A 59 -5.44 2.84 2.04
C ALA A 59 -6.95 2.82 2.33
N THR A 60 -7.61 3.97 2.23
CA THR A 60 -9.06 4.08 2.40
C THR A 60 -9.81 3.33 1.29
N MET A 61 -9.42 3.55 0.04
CA MET A 61 -9.97 2.85 -1.13
C MET A 61 -9.84 1.33 -0.98
N LEU A 62 -8.67 0.82 -0.57
CA LEU A 62 -8.44 -0.61 -0.36
C LEU A 62 -9.31 -1.17 0.77
N ALA A 63 -9.50 -0.42 1.86
CA ALA A 63 -10.38 -0.84 2.95
C ALA A 63 -11.84 -0.96 2.49
N CYS A 64 -12.36 0.04 1.76
CA CYS A 64 -13.69 0.00 1.17
C CYS A 64 -13.84 -1.17 0.19
N TYR A 65 -12.86 -1.37 -0.69
CA TYR A 65 -12.85 -2.48 -1.64
C TYR A 65 -12.91 -3.85 -0.93
N GLN A 66 -12.10 -4.06 0.10
CA GLN A 66 -12.08 -5.30 0.88
C GLN A 66 -13.39 -5.54 1.64
N ALA A 67 -14.02 -4.47 2.13
CA ALA A 67 -15.31 -4.51 2.80
C ALA A 67 -16.50 -4.65 1.83
N ARG A 68 -16.27 -4.52 0.51
CA ARG A 68 -17.33 -4.36 -0.51
C ARG A 68 -18.24 -3.17 -0.23
N ASP A 69 -17.69 -2.14 0.38
CA ASP A 69 -18.37 -0.87 0.64
C ASP A 69 -18.19 0.06 -0.56
N TRP A 70 -19.11 -0.08 -1.51
CA TRP A 70 -19.12 0.72 -2.74
C TRP A 70 -19.70 2.13 -2.55
N ALA A 71 -20.32 2.40 -1.39
CA ALA A 71 -20.85 3.72 -1.03
C ALA A 71 -19.85 4.55 -0.21
N GLY A 72 -18.77 3.92 0.25
CA GLY A 72 -17.65 4.58 0.92
C GLY A 72 -16.97 5.66 0.05
N PRO A 73 -16.04 6.44 0.61
CA PRO A 73 -15.38 7.56 -0.06
C PRO A 73 -14.41 7.06 -1.14
N MET A 74 -14.95 6.52 -2.24
CA MET A 74 -14.15 5.88 -3.28
C MET A 74 -13.52 6.86 -4.26
N LEU A 75 -13.99 8.12 -4.33
CA LEU A 75 -13.37 9.30 -4.95
C LEU A 75 -14.35 10.49 -4.73
N ARG A 76 -13.90 11.58 -4.13
CA ARG A 76 -14.61 12.88 -4.16
C ARG A 76 -13.94 13.80 -5.17
#